data_AF-A0A290S210-F1
#
_entry.id   AF-A0A290S210-F1
#
_cell.length_a   1.000
_cell.length_b   1.000
_cell.length_c   1.000
_cell.angle_alpha   90.00
_cell.angle_beta   90.00
_cell.angle_gamma   90.00
#
_symmetry.space_group_name_H-M   'P 1'
#
loop_
_entity.id
_entity.type
_entity.pdbx_description
1 polymer ?
#
loop_
_entity_poly.entity_id
_entity_poly.type
_entity_poly.pdbx_seq_one_letter_code
_entity_poly.pdbx_strand_id
1 'polypeptide(L)'
;MNTQSAAEKMLESGLFYNEVLLARAFGESAANGARCIKNICNNDRYTVEIKETPIKCIKVTGIDGRRVTIDQLQNTALLFKRPSLLVGGQAHGHR
;
A
#
# COMPACT_ATOMS: atom_id res chain seq x y z
N MET A 1 -1.93 -10.53 5.34
CA MET A 1 -1.64 -9.45 4.38
C MET A 1 -1.79 -10.11 3.03
N ASN A 2 -2.50 -9.46 2.11
CA ASN A 2 -2.51 -9.93 0.72
C ASN A 2 -1.54 -9.07 -0.12
N THR A 3 -1.18 -9.59 -1.30
CA THR A 3 -0.22 -8.95 -2.21
C THR A 3 -0.67 -7.55 -2.65
N GLN A 4 -1.97 -7.34 -2.85
CA GLN A 4 -2.50 -6.04 -3.25
C GLN A 4 -2.32 -4.99 -2.15
N SER A 5 -2.73 -5.29 -0.92
CA SER A 5 -2.60 -4.37 0.21
C SER A 5 -1.12 -4.06 0.50
N ALA A 6 -0.24 -5.06 0.36
CA ALA A 6 1.21 -4.86 0.46
C ALA A 6 1.71 -3.86 -0.59
N ALA A 7 1.35 -4.07 -1.86
CA ALA A 7 1.77 -3.20 -2.95
C ALA A 7 1.23 -1.77 -2.81
N GLU A 8 -0.04 -1.60 -2.42
CA GLU A 8 -0.61 -0.27 -2.13
C GLU A 8 0.17 0.43 -1.02
N LYS A 9 0.53 -0.27 0.05
CA LYS A 9 1.28 0.33 1.17
C LYS A 9 2.69 0.76 0.75
N MET A 10 3.33 -0.06 -0.07
CA MET A 10 4.64 0.26 -0.65
C MET A 10 4.57 1.46 -1.60
N LEU A 11 3.51 1.54 -2.41
CA LEU A 11 3.27 2.67 -3.31
C LEU A 11 2.96 3.95 -2.52
N GLU A 12 2.13 3.86 -1.48
CA GLU A 12 1.75 4.96 -0.59
C GLU A 12 2.98 5.58 0.10
N SER A 13 3.81 4.72 0.69
CA SER A 13 4.99 5.17 1.43
C SER A 13 6.14 5.61 0.52
N GLY A 14 6.22 5.07 -0.69
CA GLY A 14 7.33 5.33 -1.61
C GLY A 14 8.69 4.85 -1.09
N LEU A 15 8.71 3.95 -0.10
CA LEU A 15 9.92 3.46 0.55
C LEU A 15 10.36 2.09 0.01
N PHE A 16 11.60 1.74 0.31
CA PHE A 16 12.15 0.41 0.10
C PHE A 16 11.80 -0.52 1.26
N TYR A 17 11.33 -1.71 0.95
CA TYR A 17 11.04 -2.76 1.92
C TYR A 17 11.81 -4.04 1.59
N ASN A 18 12.33 -4.68 2.64
CA ASN A 18 12.64 -6.10 2.63
C ASN A 18 11.50 -6.88 3.30
N GLU A 19 11.58 -8.21 3.30
CA GLU A 19 10.54 -9.08 3.82
C GLU A 19 10.21 -8.81 5.30
N VAL A 20 11.21 -8.45 6.10
CA VAL A 20 11.04 -8.17 7.54
C VAL A 20 10.34 -6.83 7.75
N LEU A 21 10.76 -5.79 7.03
CA LEU A 21 10.15 -4.46 7.13
C LEU A 21 8.71 -4.48 6.65
N LEU A 22 8.43 -5.18 5.54
CA LEU A 22 7.09 -5.30 5.01
C LEU A 22 6.20 -6.06 6.01
N ALA A 23 6.67 -7.19 6.52
CA ALA A 23 5.91 -7.97 7.50
C ALA A 23 5.61 -7.16 8.78
N ARG A 24 6.60 -6.42 9.30
CA ARG A 24 6.43 -5.54 10.48
C ARG A 24 5.39 -4.46 10.27
N ALA A 25 5.33 -3.85 9.09
CA ALA A 25 4.34 -2.82 8.77
C ALA A 25 2.89 -3.32 8.86
N PHE A 26 2.68 -4.64 8.77
CA PHE A 26 1.37 -5.29 8.86
C PHE A 26 1.19 -6.14 10.12
N GLY A 27 2.17 -6.17 11.03
CA GLY A 27 2.13 -7.03 12.23
C GLY A 27 2.17 -8.53 11.91
N GLU A 28 2.84 -8.93 10.82
CA GLU A 28 2.89 -10.31 10.34
C GLU A 28 4.29 -10.93 10.37
N SER A 29 4.36 -12.22 10.05
CA SER A 29 5.62 -12.97 9.98
C SER A 29 6.43 -12.60 8.73
N ALA A 30 7.76 -12.67 8.84
CA ALA A 30 8.66 -12.44 7.71
C ALA A 30 8.38 -13.38 6.52
N ALA A 31 7.88 -14.60 6.78
CA ALA A 31 7.46 -15.53 5.74
C ALA A 31 6.31 -14.97 4.88
N ASN A 32 5.32 -14.32 5.49
CA ASN A 32 4.25 -13.63 4.75
C ASN A 32 4.79 -12.44 3.96
N GLY A 33 5.73 -11.69 4.53
CA GLY A 33 6.43 -10.61 3.83
C GLY A 33 7.16 -11.11 2.59
N ALA A 34 7.96 -12.17 2.73
CA ALA A 34 8.71 -12.78 1.61
C ALA A 34 7.78 -13.32 0.52
N ARG A 35 6.67 -13.97 0.91
CA ARG A 35 5.64 -14.42 -0.04
C ARG A 35 5.05 -13.25 -0.83
N CYS A 36 4.74 -12.14 -0.17
CA CYS A 36 4.19 -10.96 -0.85
C CYS A 36 5.20 -10.34 -1.80
N ILE A 37 6.45 -10.14 -1.36
CA ILE A 37 7.54 -9.61 -2.21
C ILE A 37 7.72 -10.49 -3.46
N LYS A 38 7.77 -11.82 -3.29
CA LYS A 38 7.87 -12.74 -4.41
C LYS A 38 6.72 -12.59 -5.40
N ASN A 39 5.48 -12.51 -4.90
CA ASN A 39 4.31 -12.34 -5.76
C ASN A 39 4.31 -11.00 -6.50
N ILE A 40 4.75 -9.92 -5.85
CA ILE A 40 4.87 -8.59 -6.46
C ILE A 40 5.90 -8.63 -7.60
N CYS A 41 7.09 -9.17 -7.35
CA CYS A 41 8.15 -9.22 -8.36
C CYS A 41 7.83 -10.13 -9.55
N ASN A 42 6.99 -11.15 -9.36
CA ASN A 42 6.65 -12.12 -10.40
C ASN A 42 5.43 -11.73 -11.23
N ASN A 43 4.80 -10.59 -10.96
CA ASN A 43 3.57 -10.17 -11.61
C ASN A 43 3.80 -8.82 -12.32
N ASP A 44 3.54 -8.80 -13.63
CA ASP A 44 3.74 -7.67 -14.54
C ASP A 44 2.84 -6.46 -14.23
N ARG A 45 1.76 -6.68 -13.49
CA ARG A 45 0.93 -5.64 -12.90
C ARG A 45 1.72 -4.62 -12.08
N TYR A 46 2.81 -5.03 -11.44
CA TYR A 46 3.55 -4.19 -10.51
C TYR A 46 4.84 -3.67 -11.14
N THR A 47 5.02 -2.36 -11.15
CA THR A 47 6.32 -1.74 -11.46
C THR A 47 7.12 -1.65 -10.18
N VAL A 48 8.31 -2.25 -10.17
CA VAL A 48 9.20 -2.30 -9.01
C VAL A 48 10.56 -1.73 -9.31
N GLU A 49 11.14 -1.08 -8.30
CA GLU A 49 12.55 -0.73 -8.24
C GLU A 49 13.23 -1.65 -7.23
N ILE A 50 14.34 -2.27 -7.61
CA ILE A 50 15.06 -3.26 -6.81
C ILE A 50 16.43 -2.69 -6.44
N LYS A 51 16.74 -2.72 -5.14
CA LYS A 51 18.06 -2.40 -4.61
C LYS A 51 18.66 -3.67 -4.01
N GLU A 52 19.78 -4.14 -4.54
CA GLU A 52 20.37 -5.42 -4.12
C GLU A 52 21.35 -5.31 -2.94
N THR A 53 22.01 -4.16 -2.77
CA THR A 53 23.06 -3.96 -1.76
C THR A 53 22.69 -2.85 -0.76
N PRO A 54 23.04 -2.99 0.54
CA PRO A 54 23.67 -4.14 1.21
C PRO A 54 22.69 -5.30 1.53
N ILE A 55 21.39 -5.05 1.43
CA ILE A 55 20.32 -6.03 1.62
C ILE A 55 19.33 -5.83 0.48
N LYS A 56 18.82 -6.92 -0.09
CA LYS A 56 17.80 -6.87 -1.13
C LYS A 56 16.53 -6.20 -0.60
N CYS A 57 16.19 -5.06 -1.18
CA CYS A 57 14.96 -4.33 -0.91
C CYS A 57 14.24 -4.03 -2.22
N ILE A 58 12.92 -3.97 -2.14
CA ILE A 58 12.06 -3.62 -3.26
C ILE A 58 11.21 -2.39 -2.93
N LYS A 59 10.93 -1.58 -3.92
CA LYS A 59 10.01 -0.44 -3.85
C LYS A 59 8.99 -0.59 -4.97
N VAL A 60 7.71 -0.42 -4.66
CA VAL A 60 6.66 -0.37 -5.69
C VAL A 60 6.54 1.06 -6.19
N THR A 61 6.69 1.26 -7.48
CA THR A 61 6.59 2.58 -8.14
C THR A 61 5.33 2.72 -8.99
N GLY A 62 4.65 1.60 -9.27
CA GLY A 62 3.36 1.61 -9.93
C GLY A 62 2.62 0.29 -9.85
N ILE A 63 1.31 0.36 -10.09
CA ILE A 63 0.38 -0.79 -10.12
C ILE A 63 -0.55 -0.56 -11.31
N ASP A 64 -0.66 -1.47 -12.28
CA ASP A 64 -1.50 -1.28 -13.50
C ASP A 64 -1.28 0.09 -14.20
N GLY A 65 -0.04 0.59 -14.24
CA GLY A 65 0.30 1.86 -14.87
C GLY A 65 -0.02 3.13 -14.05
N ARG A 66 -0.74 3.04 -12.92
CA ARG A 66 -0.88 4.18 -11.99
C ARG A 66 0.33 4.27 -11.05
N ARG A 67 0.69 5.51 -10.72
CA ARG A 67 1.80 5.86 -9.79
C ARG A 67 1.34 6.35 -8.42
N VAL A 68 0.03 6.36 -8.20
CA VAL A 68 -0.64 6.79 -6.97
C VAL A 68 -1.56 5.67 -6.48
N THR A 69 -1.89 5.69 -5.18
CA THR A 69 -2.75 4.65 -4.59
C THR A 69 -4.18 4.73 -5.12
N ILE A 70 -4.95 3.64 -5.02
CA ILE A 70 -6.39 3.68 -5.35
C ILE A 70 -7.12 4.70 -4.48
N ASP A 71 -6.77 4.78 -3.19
CA ASP A 71 -7.37 5.74 -2.26
C ASP A 71 -7.12 7.20 -2.69
N GLN A 72 -5.89 7.53 -3.10
CA GLN A 72 -5.56 8.84 -3.64
C GLN A 72 -6.35 9.12 -4.92
N LEU A 73 -6.46 8.16 -5.84
CA LEU A 73 -7.25 8.31 -7.06
C LEU A 73 -8.73 8.57 -6.76
N GLN A 74 -9.32 7.81 -5.84
CA GLN A 74 -10.72 7.98 -5.44
C GLN A 74 -10.95 9.35 -4.80
N ASN A 75 -10.05 9.77 -3.91
CA ASN A 75 -10.14 11.08 -3.26
C ASN A 75 -9.94 12.24 -4.25
N THR A 76 -9.06 12.12 -5.24
CA THR A 76 -8.88 13.13 -6.28
C THR A 76 -10.06 13.18 -7.25
N ALA A 77 -10.60 12.02 -7.65
CA ALA A 77 -11.73 11.94 -8.59
C ALA A 77 -13.01 12.60 -8.05
N LEU A 78 -13.16 12.65 -6.72
CA LEU A 78 -14.30 13.30 -6.08
C LEU A 78 -14.28 14.83 -6.21
N LEU A 79 -13.18 15.45 -6.69
CA LEU A 79 -12.93 16.91 -6.83
C LEU A 79 -13.15 17.75 -5.55
N PHE A 80 -13.64 17.14 -4.48
CA PHE A 80 -13.96 17.74 -3.20
C PHE A 80 -13.66 16.71 -2.10
N LYS A 81 -12.96 17.16 -1.05
CA LYS A 81 -12.80 16.37 0.18
C LYS A 81 -14.18 16.05 0.73
N ARG A 82 -14.50 14.77 0.99
CA ARG A 82 -15.79 14.35 1.55
C ARG A 82 -16.08 15.20 2.80
N PRO A 83 -17.15 16.02 2.83
CA PRO A 83 -17.43 16.90 3.95
C PRO A 83 -17.49 16.10 5.25
N SER A 84 -16.85 16.60 6.31
CA SER A 84 -16.81 15.95 7.63
C SER A 84 -18.20 15.70 8.21
N LEU A 85 -19.21 16.48 7.79
CA LEU A 85 -20.63 16.29 8.09
C LEU A 85 -21.19 14.92 7.65
N LEU A 86 -20.55 14.25 6.69
CA LEU A 86 -20.96 12.93 6.19
C LEU A 86 -20.11 11.79 6.78
N VAL A 87 -19.11 12.13 7.62
CA VAL A 87 -18.20 11.19 8.29
C VAL A 87 -18.55 11.20 9.78
N GLY A 88 -19.75 10.74 10.12
CA GLY A 88 -20.21 10.74 11.51
C GLY A 88 -21.72 10.81 11.66
N GLY A 89 -22.44 9.81 11.17
CA GLY A 89 -23.85 9.61 11.50
C GLY A 89 -24.08 9.00 12.89
N GLN A 90 -23.27 9.35 13.90
CA GLN A 90 -23.55 9.05 15.31
C GLN A 90 -22.84 10.05 16.23
N ALA A 91 -23.55 11.11 16.59
CA ALA A 91 -23.48 11.70 17.93
C ALA A 91 -24.74 12.55 18.13
N HIS A 92 -25.32 12.45 19.32
CA HIS A 92 -26.40 13.28 19.87
C HIS A 92 -27.86 12.99 19.49
N GLY A 93 -28.35 11.85 19.96
CA GLY A 93 -29.71 11.78 20.50
C GLY A 93 -29.68 12.08 22.00
N HIS A 94 -29.88 13.34 22.39
CA HIS A 94 -30.29 13.68 23.75
C HIS A 94 -31.80 13.53 23.86
N ARG A 95 -32.26 12.51 24.57
CA ARG A 95 -33.35 12.63 25.55
C ARG A 95 -33.36 11.45 26.50
#